data_AF-A0A9X8IW95-F1
#
_entry.id   AF-A0A9X8IW95-F1
#
_cell.length_a   1.000
_cell.length_b   1.000
_cell.length_c   1.000
_cell.angle_alpha   90.00
_cell.angle_beta   90.00
_cell.angle_gamma   90.00
#
_symmetry.space_group_name_H-M   'P 1'
#
loop_
_entity.id
_entity.type
_entity.pdbx_description
1 polymer ?
#
loop_
_entity_poly.entity_id
_entity_poly.type
_entity_poly.pdbx_seq_one_letter_code
_entity_poly.pdbx_strand_id
1 'polypeptide(L)' 'MKIIAVAFTWLFTGLGQFYNGNYIKGLLLLFINALNNHFGHMNSLLLHSLLEGDFITARNFLDYQWILNYPS' A
#
# COMPACT_ATOMS: atom_id res chain seq x y z
N MET A 1 9.70 14.04 5.88
CA MET A 1 8.26 14.34 5.66
C MET A 1 7.66 13.56 4.48
N LYS A 2 8.28 13.56 3.29
CA LYS A 2 7.78 12.83 2.09
C LYS A 2 7.57 11.32 2.28
N ILE A 3 8.50 10.63 2.94
CA ILE A 3 8.42 9.17 3.20
C ILE A 3 7.23 8.79 4.09
N ILE A 4 6.91 9.62 5.08
CA ILE A 4 5.78 9.38 5.99
C ILE A 4 4.45 9.55 5.26
N ALA A 5 4.34 10.55 4.37
CA ALA A 5 3.15 10.75 3.55
C ALA A 5 2.89 9.55 2.62
N VAL A 6 3.94 9.04 1.96
CA VAL A 6 3.88 7.85 1.10
C VAL A 6 3.42 6.60 1.87
N ALA A 7 3.95 6.41 3.09
CA ALA A 7 3.55 5.31 3.94
C ALA A 7 2.08 5.41 4.41
N PHE A 8 1.56 6.62 4.60
CA PHE A 8 0.19 6.86 5.09
C PHE A 8 -0.89 6.70 4.03
N THR A 9 -0.62 6.94 2.74
CA THR A 9 -1.66 6.95 1.69
C THR A 9 -2.30 5.58 1.45
N TRP A 10 -1.63 4.49 1.83
CA TRP A 10 -2.08 3.11 1.54
C TRP A 10 -2.58 2.34 2.76
N LEU A 11 -2.43 2.87 3.98
CA LEU A 11 -2.89 2.23 5.23
C LEU A 11 -4.40 2.37 5.48
N PHE A 12 -5.13 3.08 4.62
CA PHE A 12 -6.56 3.33 4.84
C PHE A 12 -7.45 2.11 4.57
N THR A 13 -6.97 1.11 3.82
CA THR A 13 -7.71 -0.14 3.60
C THR A 13 -7.79 -0.93 4.91
N GLY A 14 -9.02 -1.16 5.39
CA GLY A 14 -9.31 -1.81 6.67
C GLY A 14 -9.82 -0.85 7.75
N LEU A 15 -9.42 0.42 7.75
CA LEU A 15 -9.89 1.41 8.74
C LEU A 15 -11.41 1.68 8.63
N GLY A 16 -11.99 1.58 7.43
CA GLY A 16 -13.44 1.67 7.23
C GLY A 16 -14.22 0.54 7.92
N GLN A 17 -13.63 -0.66 8.04
CA GLN A 17 -14.27 -1.77 8.76
C GLN A 17 -14.15 -1.58 10.29
N PHE A 18 -13.07 -0.96 10.77
CA PHE A 18 -12.97 -0.51 12.16
C PHE A 18 -14.06 0.49 12.50
N TYR A 19 -14.33 1.45 11.61
CA TYR A 19 -15.41 2.43 11.80
C TYR A 19 -16.80 1.76 11.88
N ASN A 20 -17.03 0.72 11.09
CA ASN A 20 -18.27 -0.07 11.12
C ASN A 20 -18.36 -1.07 12.31
N GLY A 21 -17.43 -1.05 13.26
CA GLY A 21 -17.40 -1.95 14.41
C GLY A 21 -16.98 -3.40 14.08
N ASN A 22 -16.59 -3.67 12.84
CA ASN A 22 -16.11 -4.97 12.40
C ASN A 22 -14.60 -5.10 12.59
N TYR A 23 -14.16 -5.14 13.84
CA TYR A 23 -12.74 -5.13 14.23
C TYR A 23 -11.92 -6.27 13.61
N ILE A 24 -12.47 -7.49 13.60
CA ILE A 24 -11.76 -8.67 13.07
C ILE A 24 -11.50 -8.52 11.57
N LYS A 25 -12.52 -8.12 10.80
CA LYS A 25 -12.38 -7.88 9.35
C LYS A 25 -11.45 -6.71 9.07
N GLY A 26 -11.56 -5.64 9.84
CA GLY A 26 -10.66 -4.48 9.73
C GLY A 26 -9.21 -4.86 9.98
N LEU A 27 -8.93 -5.65 11.01
CA LEU A 27 -7.58 -6.09 11.34
C LEU A 27 -7.01 -7.00 10.23
N LEU A 28 -7.82 -7.92 9.71
CA LEU A 28 -7.43 -8.84 8.63
C LEU A 28 -7.08 -8.07 7.35
N LEU A 29 -7.90 -7.07 6.99
CA LEU A 29 -7.65 -6.20 5.85
C LEU A 29 -6.39 -5.34 6.06
N LEU A 30 -6.22 -4.73 7.24
CA LEU A 30 -5.01 -3.97 7.56
C LEU A 30 -3.75 -4.83 7.44
N PHE A 31 -3.81 -6.08 7.92
CA PHE A 31 -2.69 -7.01 7.88
C PHE A 31 -2.32 -7.43 6.46
N ILE A 32 -3.30 -7.88 5.66
CA ILE A 32 -3.08 -8.25 4.24
C ILE A 32 -2.56 -7.05 3.46
N ASN A 33 -3.13 -5.88 3.68
CA ASN A 33 -2.71 -4.63 3.05
C ASN A 33 -1.26 -4.25 3.41
N ALA A 34 -0.86 -4.42 4.68
CA ALA A 34 0.51 -4.19 5.12
C ALA A 34 1.50 -5.18 4.46
N LEU A 35 1.12 -6.46 4.34
CA LEU A 35 1.93 -7.47 3.64
C LEU A 35 2.11 -7.11 2.16
N ASN A 36 1.03 -6.78 1.46
CA ASN A 36 1.12 -6.40 0.05
C ASN A 36 1.95 -5.12 -0.16
N ASN A 37 1.86 -4.14 0.74
CA ASN A 37 2.67 -2.93 0.63
C ASN A 37 4.17 -3.24 0.81
N HIS A 38 4.50 -4.08 1.80
CA HIS A 38 5.88 -4.47 2.07
C HIS A 38 6.50 -5.30 0.95
N PHE A 39 5.82 -6.37 0.53
CA PHE A 39 6.32 -7.30 -0.50
C PHE A 39 6.15 -6.76 -1.93
N GLY A 40 5.15 -5.93 -2.17
CA GLY A 40 4.96 -5.25 -3.46
C GLY A 40 5.89 -4.07 -3.68
N HIS A 41 6.72 -3.70 -2.70
CA HIS A 41 7.60 -2.51 -2.75
C HIS A 41 6.85 -1.22 -3.11
N MET A 42 5.60 -1.09 -2.66
CA MET A 42 4.70 0.04 -3.00
C MET A 42 5.30 1.40 -2.60
N ASN A 43 5.99 1.48 -1.46
CA ASN A 43 6.66 2.71 -1.04
C ASN A 43 7.73 3.18 -2.05
N SER A 44 8.49 2.25 -2.64
CA SER A 44 9.49 2.56 -3.66
C SER A 44 8.85 2.99 -4.97
N LEU A 45 7.75 2.33 -5.37
CA LEU A 45 6.95 2.75 -6.51
C LEU A 45 6.49 4.20 -6.34
N LEU A 46 5.86 4.54 -5.23
CA LEU A 46 5.28 5.87 -5.01
C LEU A 46 6.34 6.97 -4.96
N LEU A 47 7.51 6.66 -4.39
CA LEU A 47 8.62 7.58 -4.33
C LEU A 47 9.15 7.91 -5.74
N HIS A 48 9.33 6.90 -6.60
CA HIS A 48 9.83 7.13 -7.95
C HIS A 48 8.75 7.66 -8.90
N SER A 49 7.54 7.09 -8.87
CA SER A 49 6.46 7.46 -9.79
C SER A 49 5.75 8.76 -9.42
N LEU A 50 5.33 8.91 -8.16
CA LEU A 50 4.42 9.98 -7.74
C LEU A 50 5.18 11.24 -7.32
N LEU A 51 6.38 11.07 -6.75
CA LEU A 51 7.21 12.15 -6.23
C LEU A 51 8.29 12.59 -7.22
N GLU A 52 8.88 11.67 -7.99
CA GLU A 52 9.96 11.96 -8.95
C GLU A 52 9.49 11.95 -10.41
N GLY A 53 8.32 11.35 -10.72
CA GLY A 53 7.79 11.25 -12.07
C GLY A 53 8.47 10.18 -12.94
N ASP A 54 9.35 9.36 -12.36
CA ASP A 54 10.05 8.28 -13.05
C ASP A 54 9.31 6.95 -12.93
N PHE A 55 8.37 6.75 -13.86
CA PHE A 55 7.58 5.54 -13.96
C PHE A 55 8.36 4.33 -14.49
N ILE A 56 9.49 4.54 -15.18
CA ILE A 56 10.29 3.46 -15.77
C ILE A 56 11.03 2.75 -14.65
N THR A 57 11.72 3.53 -13.81
CA THR A 57 12.43 3.01 -12.65
C THR A 57 11.47 2.43 -11.62
N ALA A 58 10.34 3.11 -11.36
CA ALA A 58 9.30 2.62 -10.45
C ALA A 58 8.79 1.22 -10.83
N ARG A 59 8.67 0.93 -12.13
CA ARG A 59 8.18 -0.36 -12.63
C ARG A 59 9.13 -1.52 -12.37
N ASN A 60 10.43 -1.27 -12.33
CA ASN A 60 11.43 -2.31 -12.09
C ASN A 60 11.46 -2.77 -10.62
N PHE A 61 10.96 -1.95 -9.70
CA PHE A 61 10.87 -2.29 -8.28
C PHE A 61 9.56 -2.99 -7.91
N LEU A 62 8.59 -3.05 -8.83
CA LEU A 62 7.27 -3.62 -8.57
C LEU A 62 7.29 -5.15 -8.57
N ASP A 63 6.81 -5.75 -7.48
CA ASP A 63 6.33 -7.12 -7.52
C ASP A 63 4.82 -7.14 -7.85
N TYR A 64 4.53 -7.44 -9.11
CA TYR A 64 3.18 -7.49 -9.65
C TYR A 64 2.29 -8.51 -8.96
N GLN A 65 2.84 -9.60 -8.42
CA GLN A 65 2.06 -10.64 -7.78
C GLN A 65 1.40 -10.11 -6.50
N TRP A 66 2.11 -9.29 -5.72
CA TRP A 66 1.58 -8.71 -4.49
C TRP A 66 0.64 -7.55 -4.77
N ILE A 67 0.86 -6.82 -5.84
CA ILE A 67 0.08 -5.62 -6.17
C ILE A 67 -1.22 -5.93 -6.88
N LEU A 68 -1.26 -6.98 -7.68
CA LEU A 68 -2.53 -7.45 -8.25
C LEU A 68 -3.46 -8.06 -7.20
N ASN A 69 -2.92 -8.50 -6.07
CA ASN A 69 -3.67 -9.01 -4.94
C ASN A 69 -4.10 -7.92 -3.94
N TYR A 70 -4.00 -6.63 -4.31
CA TYR A 70 -4.37 -5.55 -3.42
C TYR A 70 -5.87 -5.60 -3.09
N PRO A 71 -6.25 -5.63 -1.80
CA PRO A 71 -7.66 -5.63 -1.43
C PRO A 71 -8.31 -4.30 -1.86
N SER A 72 -9.33 -4.39 -2.71
CA SER A 72 -10.17 -3.25 -3.14
C SER A 72 -11.09 -2.75 -2.03
#